data_AF-A0A829GQ21-F1
#
_entry.id   AF-A0A829GQ21-F1
#
_cell.length_a   1.000
_cell.length_b   1.000
_cell.length_c   1.000
_cell.angle_alpha   90.00
_cell.angle_beta   90.00
_cell.angle_gamma   90.00
#
_symmetry.space_group_name_H-M   'P 1'
#
loop_
_entity.id
_entity.type
_entity.pdbx_description
1 polymer ?
#
loop_
_entity_poly.entity_id
_entity_poly.type
_entity_poly.pdbx_seq_one_letter_code
_entity_poly.pdbx_strand_id
1 'polypeptide(L)'
;MKEGNALNEPQPIEQNGQRVLTTEQLAELYGTTVGVVQMNFKRNSNKFIEGKHFLKLEGEQLRAFKNEPTNCGFVGKNASA
;
A
#
# COMPACT_ATOMS: atom_id res chain seq x y z
N MET A 1 -11.56 4.23 26.37
CA MET A 1 -12.44 3.59 25.36
C MET A 1 -12.03 4.19 24.02
N LYS A 2 -11.27 3.48 23.18
CA LYS A 2 -10.92 4.02 21.85
C LYS A 2 -12.15 3.89 20.99
N GLU A 3 -12.70 5.03 20.59
CA GLU A 3 -13.87 5.14 19.71
C GLU A 3 -13.68 4.25 18.49
N GLY A 4 -14.76 3.56 18.10
CA GLY A 4 -14.78 2.66 16.96
C GLY A 4 -14.20 3.37 15.75
N ASN A 5 -13.15 2.76 15.19
CA ASN A 5 -12.47 3.24 14.00
C ASN A 5 -13.54 3.41 12.92
N ALA A 6 -13.89 4.65 12.59
CA ALA A 6 -14.65 4.93 11.38
C ALA A 6 -13.95 4.18 10.26
N LEU A 7 -14.65 3.27 9.59
CA LEU A 7 -14.15 2.66 8.36
C LEU A 7 -14.12 3.80 7.33
N ASN A 8 -13.07 4.61 7.39
CA ASN A 8 -12.75 5.57 6.34
C ASN A 8 -12.64 4.73 5.07
N GLU A 9 -13.56 4.95 4.14
CA GLU A 9 -13.51 4.31 2.83
C GLU A 9 -12.10 4.53 2.27
N PRO A 10 -11.37 3.47 1.94
CA PRO A 10 -9.98 3.60 1.55
C PRO A 10 -9.94 4.45 0.29
N GLN A 11 -9.30 5.62 0.37
CA GLN A 11 -9.22 6.58 -0.74
C GLN A 11 -8.29 6.01 -1.81
N PRO A 12 -8.80 5.47 -2.93
CA PRO A 12 -7.93 4.85 -3.92
C PRO A 12 -7.06 5.91 -4.58
N ILE A 13 -5.78 5.60 -4.74
CA ILE A 13 -4.85 6.47 -5.46
C ILE A 13 -4.85 6.07 -6.94
N GLU A 14 -4.63 7.03 -7.83
CA GLU A 14 -4.43 6.76 -9.24
C GLU A 14 -2.93 6.60 -9.53
N GLN A 15 -2.55 5.45 -10.09
CA GLN A 15 -1.19 5.15 -10.53
C GLN A 15 -1.27 4.56 -11.94
N ASN A 16 -0.54 5.15 -12.89
CA ASN A 16 -0.54 4.73 -14.30
C ASN A 16 -1.95 4.64 -14.92
N GLY A 17 -2.88 5.52 -14.51
CA GLY A 17 -4.26 5.52 -14.99
C GLY A 17 -5.15 4.42 -14.40
N GLN A 18 -4.67 3.71 -13.36
CA GLN A 18 -5.42 2.67 -12.66
C GLN A 18 -5.58 3.05 -11.19
N ARG A 19 -6.77 2.77 -10.63
CA ARG A 19 -7.04 2.91 -9.20
C ARG A 19 -6.40 1.77 -8.44
N VAL A 20 -5.55 2.11 -7.48
CA VAL A 20 -4.80 1.16 -6.65
C VAL A 20 -4.93 1.53 -5.17
N LEU A 21 -4.79 0.52 -4.31
CA LEU A 21 -4.78 0.70 -2.86
C LEU A 21 -3.37 0.44 -2.32
N THR A 22 -2.96 1.22 -1.33
CA THR A 22 -1.69 0.96 -0.64
C THR A 22 -1.82 -0.23 0.30
N THR A 23 -0.69 -0.84 0.64
CA THR A 23 -0.61 -1.96 1.60
C THR A 23 -1.16 -1.58 2.98
N GLU A 24 -1.11 -0.30 3.33
CA GLU A 24 -1.63 0.27 4.57
C GLU A 24 -3.15 0.37 4.55
N GLN A 25 -3.72 0.89 3.46
CA GLN A 25 -5.18 0.92 3.28
C GLN A 25 -5.78 -0.49 3.26
N LEU A 26 -5.08 -1.45 2.65
CA LEU A 26 -5.48 -2.86 2.70
C LEU A 26 -5.41 -3.40 4.14
N ALA A 27 -4.37 -3.06 4.90
CA ALA A 27 -4.25 -3.48 6.29
C ALA A 27 -5.41 -2.94 7.14
N GLU A 28 -5.74 -1.65 7.00
CA GLU A 28 -6.88 -1.03 7.68
C GLU A 28 -8.21 -1.66 7.28
N LEU A 29 -8.44 -1.87 5.97
CA LEU A 29 -9.67 -2.47 5.45
C LEU A 29 -9.90 -3.90 5.95
N TYR A 30 -8.84 -4.71 6.00
CA TYR A 30 -8.91 -6.09 6.48
C TYR A 30 -8.71 -6.22 8.00
N GLY A 31 -8.62 -5.10 8.74
CA GLY A 31 -8.40 -5.11 10.19
C GLY A 31 -7.11 -5.83 10.60
N THR A 32 -6.10 -5.79 9.75
CA THR A 32 -4.81 -6.48 9.93
C THR A 32 -3.65 -5.48 9.92
N THR A 33 -2.41 -5.98 9.97
CA THR A 33 -1.22 -5.13 9.90
C THR A 33 -0.55 -5.22 8.53
N VAL A 34 0.17 -4.17 8.15
CA VAL A 34 0.95 -4.12 6.90
C VAL A 34 1.86 -5.34 6.76
N GLY A 35 2.50 -5.76 7.84
CA GLY A 35 3.38 -6.93 7.86
C GLY A 35 2.65 -8.24 7.51
N VAL A 36 1.39 -8.40 7.94
CA VAL A 36 0.56 -9.56 7.59
C VAL A 36 0.21 -9.54 6.11
N VAL A 37 -0.16 -8.38 5.56
CA VAL A 37 -0.45 -8.23 4.12
C VAL A 37 0.80 -8.56 3.29
N GLN A 38 1.96 -8.01 3.67
CA GLN A 38 3.24 -8.30 3.00
C GLN A 38 3.62 -9.78 3.08
N MET A 39 3.45 -10.41 4.24
CA MET A 39 3.74 -11.84 4.40
C MET A 39 2.78 -12.69 3.57
N ASN A 40 1.49 -12.33 3.53
CA ASN A 40 0.50 -13.01 2.70
C ASN A 40 0.83 -12.90 1.21
N PHE A 41 1.17 -11.69 0.76
CA PHE A 41 1.61 -11.43 -0.61
C PHE A 41 2.86 -12.26 -0.95
N LYS A 42 3.88 -12.28 -0.10
CA LYS A 42 5.10 -13.07 -0.32
C LYS A 42 4.81 -14.57 -0.43
N ARG A 43 3.96 -15.11 0.45
CA ARG A 43 3.57 -16.53 0.47
C ARG A 43 2.73 -16.94 -0.74
N ASN A 44 1.95 -16.02 -1.30
CA ASN A 44 1.10 -16.27 -2.46
C ASN A 44 1.60 -15.54 -3.71
N SER A 45 2.88 -15.15 -3.74
CA SER A 45 3.45 -14.30 -4.79
C SER A 45 3.29 -14.91 -6.19
N ASN A 46 3.30 -16.24 -6.27
CA ASN A 46 3.03 -17.00 -7.49
C ASN A 46 1.61 -16.84 -8.06
N LYS A 47 0.66 -16.29 -7.28
CA LYS A 47 -0.72 -16.00 -7.72
C LYS A 47 -0.89 -14.56 -8.21
N PHE A 48 0.12 -13.72 -8.02
CA PHE A 48 0.07 -12.30 -8.35
C PHE A 48 0.98 -11.99 -9.54
N ILE A 49 0.51 -11.10 -10.41
CA ILE A 49 1.18 -10.69 -11.64
C ILE A 49 1.42 -9.18 -11.52
N GLU A 50 2.67 -8.77 -11.67
CA GLU A 50 3.07 -7.35 -11.64
C GLU A 50 2.36 -6.59 -12.77
N GLY A 51 1.85 -5.39 -12.47
CA GLY A 51 1.09 -4.57 -13.41
C GLY A 51 -0.38 -4.98 -13.60
N LYS A 52 -0.79 -6.16 -13.11
CA LYS A 52 -2.21 -6.58 -13.08
C LYS A 52 -2.79 -6.60 -11.68
N HIS A 53 -2.06 -7.17 -10.73
CA HIS A 53 -2.53 -7.39 -9.37
C HIS A 53 -1.82 -6.54 -8.32
N PHE A 54 -0.57 -6.15 -8.59
CA PHE A 54 0.19 -5.26 -7.72
C PHE A 54 1.12 -4.38 -8.56
N LEU A 55 1.47 -3.23 -8.01
CA LEU A 55 2.53 -2.40 -8.55
C LEU A 55 3.69 -2.43 -7.56
N LYS A 56 4.86 -2.81 -8.04
CA LYS A 56 6.08 -2.79 -7.25
C LYS A 56 6.73 -1.42 -7.41
N LEU A 57 6.83 -0.67 -6.32
CA LEU A 57 7.57 0.58 -6.31
C LEU A 57 9.01 0.28 -5.91
N GLU A 58 9.95 0.37 -6.85
CA GLU A 58 11.38 0.16 -6.60
C GLU A 58 12.20 1.36 -7.06
N GLY A 59 13.38 1.53 -6.47
CA GLY A 59 14.37 2.54 -6.88
C GLY A 59 13.80 3.95 -7.00
N GLU A 60 13.86 4.51 -8.20
CA GLU A 60 13.45 5.88 -8.48
C GLU A 60 11.93 6.07 -8.35
N GLN A 61 11.11 5.06 -8.66
CA GLN A 61 9.65 5.13 -8.49
C GLN A 61 9.26 5.20 -7.02
N LEU A 62 9.94 4.45 -6.16
CA LEU A 62 9.76 4.55 -4.70
C LEU A 62 10.19 5.93 -4.19
N ARG A 63 11.29 6.47 -4.73
CA ARG A 63 11.79 7.80 -4.35
C ARG A 63 10.85 8.91 -4.80
N ALA A 64 10.27 8.82 -5.99
CA ALA A 64 9.27 9.74 -6.51
C ALA A 64 7.99 9.68 -5.67
N PHE A 65 7.48 8.48 -5.36
CA PHE A 65 6.29 8.29 -4.53
C PHE A 65 6.45 8.87 -3.12
N LYS A 66 7.63 8.71 -2.50
CA LYS A 66 7.93 9.33 -1.19
C LYS A 66 8.00 10.87 -1.24
N ASN A 67 8.37 11.43 -2.39
CA ASN A 67 8.53 12.87 -2.60
C ASN A 67 7.25 13.55 -3.10
N GLU A 68 6.18 12.80 -3.41
CA GLU A 68 4.89 13.41 -3.74
C GLU A 68 4.28 14.08 -2.50
N PRO A 69 4.05 15.41 -2.53
CA PRO A 69 3.58 16.18 -1.38
C PRO A 69 2.15 15.83 -0.95
N THR A 70 1.39 15.15 -1.81
CA THR A 70 0.03 14.67 -1.51
C THR A 70 0.03 13.36 -0.69
N ASN A 71 1.13 12.59 -0.73
CA ASN A 71 1.26 11.28 -0.08
C ASN A 71 2.39 11.23 0.96
N CYS A 72 2.97 12.38 1.32
CA CYS A 72 4.04 12.50 2.30
C CYS A 72 3.54 12.14 3.72
N GLY A 73 3.61 10.85 4.07
CA GLY A 73 3.22 10.39 5.41
C GLY A 73 2.66 8.97 5.45
N PHE A 74 2.26 8.39 4.32
CA PHE A 74 1.77 7.01 4.27
C PHE A 74 2.94 6.03 4.41
N VAL A 75 3.98 6.12 3.58
CA VAL A 75 5.03 5.10 3.62
C VAL A 75 5.89 5.18 4.89
N GLY A 76 5.89 4.10 5.67
CA GLY A 76 6.76 3.92 6.82
C GLY A 76 8.24 4.18 6.49
N LYS A 77 8.95 4.84 7.42
CA LYS A 77 10.34 5.35 7.30
C LYS A 77 11.39 4.32 6.88
N ASN A 78 11.04 3.03 6.85
CA ASN A 78 11.93 1.89 6.65
C ASN A 78 11.76 1.16 5.31
N ALA A 79 11.03 1.71 4.33
CA ALA A 79 11.07 1.16 2.96
C ALA A 79 12.46 1.43 2.35
N SER A 80 13.43 0.54 2.59
CA SER A 80 14.76 0.59 1.95
C SER A 80 14.63 0.23 0.47
N ALA A 81 15.40 0.96 -0.35
CA ALA A 81 15.50 0.82 -1.80
C ALA A 81 16.05 -0.54 -2.23
#